data_AF-A0A933SI58-F1
#
_entry.id   AF-A0A933SI58-F1
#
_cell.length_a   1.000
_cell.length_b   1.000
_cell.length_c   1.000
_cell.angle_alpha   90.00
_cell.angle_beta   90.00
_cell.angle_gamma   90.00
#
_symmetry.space_group_name_H-M   'P 1'
#
loop_
_entity.id
_entity.type
_entity.pdbx_description
1 polymer ?
#
loop_
_entity_poly.entity_id
_entity_poly.type
_entity_poly.pdbx_seq_one_letter_code
_entity_poly.pdbx_strand_id
1 'polypeptide(L)'
;MAEKKMSAEEEFLEKLEVFSVDLESCLQFFQISLTVDATAASDSDLLNAINKAPHFWKTVMGALQTSFFIALGRVFDPDSRSHSIEKLLEYARKNQVIFSKDSLAERKRRDNISEENLRAYLSDVHVPSKKDFDELEELLNRLKEVFGKYQPIRHKVFAHSDHERDVEALFKNTNIIELEQLVGSLQGFYEALWQMFHNGRNPLPLSTVSNGVMDRVKGETENLLKTITDATGRCEFIRTSGSGEGCD
;
A
#
# COMPACT_ATOMS: atom_id res chain seq x y z
N MET A 1 -28.11 -8.94 -25.87
CA MET A 1 -28.14 -8.58 -24.44
C MET A 1 -27.69 -7.14 -24.36
N ALA A 2 -28.51 -6.24 -23.81
CA ALA A 2 -28.10 -4.85 -23.64
C ALA A 2 -27.07 -4.80 -22.50
N GLU A 3 -25.90 -4.25 -22.78
CA GLU A 3 -24.86 -4.00 -21.78
C GLU A 3 -25.45 -3.08 -20.71
N LYS A 4 -25.56 -3.55 -19.46
CA LYS A 4 -26.00 -2.70 -18.35
C LYS A 4 -24.92 -1.65 -18.15
N LYS A 5 -25.18 -0.42 -18.57
CA LYS A 5 -24.28 0.71 -18.34
C LYS A 5 -24.09 0.88 -16.84
N MET A 6 -22.84 0.79 -16.40
CA MET A 6 -22.45 1.01 -15.02
C MET A 6 -22.79 2.44 -14.58
N SER A 7 -23.28 2.59 -13.35
CA SER A 7 -23.55 3.89 -12.75
C SER A 7 -22.26 4.61 -12.36
N ALA A 8 -22.33 5.92 -12.16
CA ALA A 8 -21.16 6.70 -11.77
C ALA A 8 -20.57 6.27 -10.42
N GLU A 9 -21.42 5.82 -9.48
CA GLU A 9 -21.02 5.25 -8.19
C GLU A 9 -20.28 3.92 -8.35
N GLU A 10 -20.85 2.99 -9.13
CA GLU A 10 -20.24 1.68 -9.38
C GLU A 10 -18.86 1.84 -10.05
N GLU A 11 -18.73 2.75 -11.02
CA GLU A 11 -17.44 3.01 -11.68
C GLU A 11 -16.43 3.70 -10.75
N PHE A 12 -16.88 4.59 -9.85
CA PHE A 12 -15.99 5.18 -8.83
C PHE A 12 -15.43 4.09 -7.91
N LEU A 13 -16.31 3.20 -7.42
CA LEU A 13 -15.93 2.11 -6.52
C LEU A 13 -14.98 1.11 -7.19
N GLU A 14 -15.21 0.77 -8.45
CA GLU A 14 -14.30 -0.08 -9.22
C GLU A 14 -12.91 0.56 -9.33
N LYS A 15 -12.82 1.85 -9.67
CA LYS A 15 -11.52 2.54 -9.74
C LYS A 15 -10.85 2.64 -8.37
N LEU A 16 -11.62 2.87 -7.31
CA LEU A 16 -11.12 2.93 -5.95
C LEU A 16 -10.56 1.57 -5.51
N GLU A 17 -11.22 0.47 -5.89
CA GLU A 17 -10.76 -0.90 -5.63
C GLU A 17 -9.50 -1.27 -6.42
N VAL A 18 -9.42 -0.89 -7.70
CA VAL A 18 -8.18 -1.13 -8.45
C VAL A 18 -7.00 -0.38 -7.83
N PHE A 19 -7.22 0.86 -7.37
CA PHE A 19 -6.22 1.60 -6.63
C PHE A 19 -5.87 0.94 -5.29
N SER A 20 -6.86 0.43 -4.54
CA SER A 20 -6.65 -0.24 -3.25
C SER A 20 -5.75 -1.47 -3.40
N VAL A 21 -5.99 -2.30 -4.41
CA VAL A 21 -5.20 -3.51 -4.69
C VAL A 21 -3.72 -3.20 -4.96
N ASP A 22 -3.47 -2.18 -5.79
CA ASP A 22 -2.10 -1.76 -6.09
C ASP A 22 -1.40 -1.13 -4.89
N LEU A 23 -2.13 -0.34 -4.10
CA LEU A 23 -1.63 0.26 -2.87
C LEU A 23 -1.33 -0.79 -1.80
N GLU A 24 -2.23 -1.76 -1.58
CA GLU A 24 -2.02 -2.85 -0.64
C GLU A 24 -0.80 -3.68 -1.03
N SER A 25 -0.61 -3.94 -2.33
CA SER A 25 0.60 -4.58 -2.84
C SER A 25 1.86 -3.78 -2.48
N CYS A 26 1.84 -2.45 -2.65
CA CYS A 26 2.95 -1.59 -2.23
C CYS A 26 3.26 -1.72 -0.73
N LEU A 27 2.22 -1.57 0.10
CA LEU A 27 2.32 -1.63 1.57
C LEU A 27 2.90 -2.98 2.02
N GLN A 28 2.41 -4.09 1.46
CA GLN A 28 2.86 -5.44 1.81
C GLN A 28 4.33 -5.66 1.46
N PHE A 29 4.72 -5.43 0.19
CA PHE A 29 6.10 -5.68 -0.23
C PHE A 29 7.10 -4.80 0.51
N PHE A 30 6.75 -3.52 0.71
CA PHE A 30 7.60 -2.58 1.44
C PHE A 30 7.73 -2.98 2.90
N GLN A 31 6.63 -3.27 3.59
CA GLN A 31 6.65 -3.61 5.01
C GLN A 31 7.36 -4.93 5.29
N ILE A 32 7.18 -5.95 4.46
CA ILE A 32 7.91 -7.23 4.62
C ILE A 32 9.41 -6.96 4.52
N SER A 33 9.86 -6.21 3.50
CA SER A 33 11.28 -5.87 3.32
C SER A 33 11.83 -5.16 4.56
N LEU A 34 11.14 -4.13 5.04
CA LEU A 34 11.59 -3.37 6.22
C LEU A 34 11.63 -4.24 7.48
N THR A 35 10.63 -5.08 7.67
CA THR A 35 10.52 -5.91 8.87
C THR A 35 11.63 -6.94 8.92
N VAL A 36 11.94 -7.59 7.79
CA VAL A 36 13.06 -8.55 7.69
C VAL A 36 14.38 -7.85 8.02
N ASP A 37 14.67 -6.72 7.36
CA ASP A 37 15.94 -6.00 7.56
C ASP A 37 16.09 -5.49 8.99
N ALA A 38 15.05 -4.86 9.55
CA ALA A 38 15.07 -4.32 10.90
C ALA A 38 15.21 -5.43 11.96
N THR A 39 14.46 -6.52 11.82
CA THR A 39 14.51 -7.63 12.79
C THR A 39 15.89 -8.30 12.76
N ALA A 40 16.39 -8.64 11.56
CA ALA A 40 17.71 -9.27 11.41
C ALA A 40 18.86 -8.37 11.87
N ALA A 41 18.76 -7.04 11.74
CA ALA A 41 19.74 -6.11 12.28
C ALA A 41 19.77 -6.07 13.82
N SER A 42 18.65 -6.39 14.47
CA SER A 42 18.48 -6.33 15.92
C SER A 42 18.62 -7.69 16.63
N ASP A 43 18.54 -8.80 15.90
CA ASP A 43 18.57 -10.17 16.41
C ASP A 43 19.70 -10.97 15.73
N SER A 44 20.79 -11.20 16.47
CA SER A 44 21.95 -11.95 15.97
C SER A 44 21.65 -13.41 15.66
N ASP A 45 20.74 -14.04 16.38
CA ASP A 45 20.40 -15.44 16.18
C ASP A 45 19.59 -15.61 14.90
N LEU A 46 18.64 -14.71 14.67
CA LEU A 46 17.92 -14.63 13.40
C LEU A 46 18.89 -14.33 12.25
N LEU A 47 19.81 -13.38 12.41
CA LEU A 47 20.79 -13.05 11.38
C LEU A 47 21.65 -14.28 11.02
N ASN A 48 22.10 -15.04 12.03
CA ASN A 48 22.82 -16.28 11.83
C ASN A 48 21.97 -17.33 11.10
N ALA A 49 20.69 -17.46 11.45
CA ALA A 49 19.76 -18.39 10.80
C ALA A 49 19.51 -18.02 9.32
N ILE A 50 19.29 -16.74 9.02
CA ILE A 50 19.14 -16.20 7.66
C ILE A 50 20.42 -16.47 6.84
N ASN A 51 21.58 -16.25 7.44
CA ASN A 51 22.88 -16.47 6.79
C ASN A 51 23.20 -17.95 6.51
N LYS A 52 22.40 -18.91 7.01
CA LYS A 52 22.49 -20.32 6.58
C LYS A 52 21.98 -20.53 5.14
N ALA A 53 21.14 -19.62 4.61
CA ALA A 53 20.60 -19.68 3.26
C ALA A 53 20.66 -18.31 2.53
N PRO A 54 21.85 -17.71 2.34
CA PRO A 54 21.99 -16.32 1.93
C PRO A 54 21.48 -16.05 0.50
N HIS A 55 21.58 -17.03 -0.40
CA HIS A 55 21.06 -16.88 -1.77
C HIS A 55 19.53 -16.82 -1.81
N PHE A 56 18.85 -17.61 -0.98
CA PHE A 56 17.40 -17.58 -0.87
C PHE A 56 16.93 -16.20 -0.41
N TRP A 57 17.46 -15.71 0.70
CA TRP A 57 17.06 -14.42 1.26
C TRP A 57 17.39 -13.24 0.35
N LYS A 58 18.56 -13.23 -0.30
CA LYS A 58 18.87 -12.21 -1.32
C LYS A 58 17.86 -12.23 -2.47
N THR A 59 17.43 -13.41 -2.90
CA THR A 59 16.42 -13.56 -3.97
C THR A 59 15.06 -13.03 -3.52
N VAL A 60 14.61 -13.39 -2.32
CA VAL A 60 13.35 -12.91 -1.73
C VAL A 60 13.35 -11.39 -1.59
N MET A 61 14.41 -10.82 -1.02
CA MET A 61 14.53 -9.36 -0.84
C MET A 61 14.53 -8.63 -2.18
N GLY A 62 15.26 -9.14 -3.18
CA GLY A 62 15.22 -8.59 -4.54
C GLY A 62 13.82 -8.66 -5.16
N ALA A 63 13.10 -9.77 -4.97
CA ALA A 63 11.74 -9.93 -5.48
C ALA A 63 10.74 -8.98 -4.79
N LEU A 64 10.85 -8.78 -3.47
CA LEU A 64 10.02 -7.83 -2.71
C LEU A 64 10.24 -6.40 -3.20
N GLN A 65 11.49 -5.96 -3.31
CA GLN A 65 11.83 -4.63 -3.80
C GLN A 65 11.36 -4.42 -5.25
N THR A 66 11.59 -5.40 -6.12
CA THR A 66 11.09 -5.38 -7.50
C THR A 66 9.57 -5.18 -7.54
N SER A 67 8.85 -6.01 -6.78
CA SER A 67 7.39 -6.01 -6.76
C SER A 67 6.82 -4.71 -6.19
N PHE A 68 7.48 -4.15 -5.16
CA PHE A 68 7.17 -2.84 -4.61
C PHE A 68 7.24 -1.73 -5.67
N PHE A 69 8.37 -1.60 -6.38
CA PHE A 69 8.51 -0.55 -7.38
C PHE A 69 7.61 -0.73 -8.61
N ILE A 70 7.28 -1.97 -8.96
CA ILE A 70 6.30 -2.25 -10.01
C ILE A 70 4.90 -1.79 -9.57
N ALA A 71 4.45 -2.18 -8.36
CA ALA A 71 3.15 -1.79 -7.82
C ALA A 71 3.04 -0.26 -7.69
N LEU A 72 4.07 0.38 -7.15
CA LEU A 72 4.13 1.85 -7.02
C LEU A 72 4.10 2.53 -8.39
N GLY A 73 4.74 1.92 -9.40
CA GLY A 73 4.67 2.38 -10.78
C GLY A 73 3.28 2.29 -11.40
N ARG A 74 2.43 1.35 -10.99
CA ARG A 74 1.02 1.25 -11.45
C ARG A 74 0.14 2.32 -10.81
N VAL A 75 0.36 2.59 -9.51
CA VAL A 75 -0.34 3.68 -8.79
C VAL A 75 -0.20 5.02 -9.53
N PHE A 76 0.99 5.33 -10.04
CA PHE A 76 1.30 6.57 -10.75
C PHE A 76 1.35 6.43 -12.29
N ASP A 77 0.77 5.38 -12.87
CA ASP A 77 0.91 5.10 -14.30
C ASP A 77 0.26 6.20 -15.18
N PRO A 78 1.04 6.89 -16.04
CA PRO A 78 0.52 7.95 -16.90
C PRO A 78 -0.21 7.45 -18.16
N ASP A 79 -0.13 6.15 -18.53
CA ASP A 79 -0.82 5.62 -19.73
C ASP A 79 -2.32 5.89 -19.60
N SER A 80 -2.96 6.49 -20.60
CA SER A 80 -4.38 6.88 -20.57
C SER A 80 -5.37 5.73 -20.36
N ARG A 81 -4.94 4.46 -20.47
CA ARG A 81 -5.74 3.25 -20.23
C ARG A 81 -5.54 2.62 -18.85
N SER A 82 -4.55 3.06 -18.08
CA SER A 82 -4.31 2.61 -16.70
C SER A 82 -5.44 3.02 -15.72
N HIS A 83 -5.45 2.46 -14.52
CA HIS A 83 -6.32 2.89 -13.41
C HIS A 83 -5.49 3.55 -12.29
N SER A 84 -4.76 4.61 -12.63
CA SER A 84 -3.90 5.33 -11.68
C SER A 84 -4.69 6.22 -10.72
N ILE A 85 -4.04 6.62 -9.62
CA ILE A 85 -4.60 7.52 -8.59
C ILE A 85 -5.05 8.87 -9.18
N GLU A 86 -4.33 9.38 -10.18
CA GLU A 86 -4.68 10.61 -10.90
C GLU A 86 -6.04 10.51 -11.58
N LYS A 87 -6.30 9.38 -12.24
CA LYS A 87 -7.56 9.16 -12.93
C LYS A 87 -8.71 8.91 -11.98
N LEU A 88 -8.44 8.24 -10.86
CA LEU A 88 -9.42 8.11 -9.79
C LEU A 88 -9.84 9.49 -9.28
N LEU A 89 -8.88 10.38 -9.00
CA LEU A 89 -9.17 11.74 -8.55
C LEU A 89 -9.90 12.56 -9.62
N GLU A 90 -9.44 12.50 -10.87
CA GLU A 90 -10.09 13.17 -12.00
C GLU A 90 -11.54 12.70 -12.18
N TYR A 91 -11.77 11.39 -12.08
CA TYR A 91 -13.10 10.81 -12.16
C TYR A 91 -14.00 11.28 -11.02
N ALA A 92 -13.49 11.28 -9.78
CA ALA A 92 -14.23 11.79 -8.61
C ALA A 92 -14.61 13.28 -8.80
N ARG A 93 -13.67 14.08 -9.29
CA ARG A 93 -13.88 15.52 -9.54
C ARG A 93 -14.88 15.79 -10.67
N LYS A 94 -14.95 14.94 -11.69
CA LYS A 94 -15.95 15.05 -12.77
C LYS A 94 -17.34 14.62 -12.32
N ASN A 95 -17.42 13.70 -11.37
CA ASN A 95 -18.68 13.08 -10.91
C ASN A 95 -19.07 13.53 -9.49
N GLN A 96 -18.88 14.80 -9.14
CA GLN A 96 -19.09 15.31 -7.76
C GLN A 96 -20.48 15.01 -7.19
N VAL A 97 -21.49 14.85 -8.05
CA VAL A 97 -22.85 14.49 -7.66
C VAL A 97 -22.91 13.22 -6.81
N ILE A 98 -22.01 12.25 -7.01
CA ILE A 98 -21.98 11.01 -6.21
C ILE A 98 -21.61 11.27 -4.74
N PHE A 99 -21.00 12.41 -4.44
CA PHE A 99 -20.65 12.85 -3.08
C PHE A 99 -21.68 13.82 -2.49
N SER A 100 -22.82 14.03 -3.15
CA SER A 100 -23.91 14.87 -2.64
C SER A 100 -24.56 14.26 -1.39
N LYS A 101 -25.23 15.11 -0.59
CA LYS A 101 -26.06 14.63 0.54
C LYS A 101 -27.16 13.69 0.08
N ASP A 102 -27.75 13.91 -1.10
CA ASP A 102 -28.82 13.06 -1.64
C ASP A 102 -28.29 11.67 -2.00
N SER A 103 -27.17 11.59 -2.71
CA SER A 103 -26.54 10.30 -3.03
C SER A 103 -26.10 9.56 -1.77
N LEU A 104 -25.53 10.27 -0.78
CA LEU A 104 -25.20 9.66 0.51
C LEU A 104 -26.45 9.17 1.25
N ALA A 105 -27.55 9.95 1.21
CA ALA A 105 -28.81 9.55 1.84
C ALA A 105 -29.37 8.27 1.21
N GLU A 106 -29.33 8.15 -0.12
CA GLU A 106 -29.70 6.92 -0.82
C GLU A 106 -28.83 5.74 -0.39
N ARG A 107 -27.50 5.91 -0.31
CA ARG A 107 -26.59 4.88 0.21
C ARG A 107 -26.97 4.44 1.62
N LYS A 108 -27.14 5.38 2.56
CA LYS A 108 -27.46 5.05 3.95
C LYS A 108 -28.84 4.41 4.11
N ARG A 109 -29.82 4.75 3.27
CA ARG A 109 -31.11 4.05 3.22
C ARG A 109 -30.94 2.59 2.78
N ARG A 110 -30.06 2.30 1.81
CA ARG A 110 -29.71 0.91 1.43
C ARG A 110 -29.07 0.16 2.60
N ASP A 111 -28.36 0.87 3.49
CA ASP A 111 -27.77 0.33 4.72
C ASP A 111 -28.79 0.21 5.88
N ASN A 112 -30.09 0.40 5.63
CA ASN A 112 -31.20 0.28 6.59
C ASN A 112 -31.14 1.25 7.79
N ILE A 113 -30.59 2.45 7.62
CA ILE A 113 -30.70 3.50 8.64
C ILE A 113 -32.16 4.00 8.75
N SER A 114 -32.63 4.32 9.97
CA SER A 114 -33.95 4.95 10.15
C SER A 114 -33.96 6.39 9.64
N GLU A 115 -35.12 6.90 9.20
CA GLU A 115 -35.24 8.29 8.72
C GLU A 115 -34.89 9.34 9.78
N GLU A 116 -35.14 9.05 11.07
CA GLU A 116 -34.72 9.91 12.18
C GLU A 116 -33.19 9.98 12.29
N ASN A 117 -32.52 8.83 12.30
CA ASN A 117 -31.06 8.76 12.37
C ASN A 117 -30.41 9.30 11.09
N LEU A 118 -31.07 9.16 9.93
CA LEU A 118 -30.60 9.68 8.66
C LEU A 118 -30.52 11.21 8.68
N ARG A 119 -31.57 11.88 9.17
CA ARG A 119 -31.57 13.36 9.28
C ARG A 119 -30.46 13.84 10.21
N ALA A 120 -30.30 13.18 11.36
CA ALA A 120 -29.22 13.48 12.29
C ALA A 120 -27.85 13.29 11.63
N TYR A 121 -27.65 12.17 10.94
CA TYR A 121 -26.40 11.85 10.24
C TYR A 121 -26.03 12.89 9.17
N LEU A 122 -26.98 13.27 8.30
CA LEU A 122 -26.75 14.20 7.19
C LEU A 122 -26.54 15.66 7.64
N SER A 123 -26.83 15.98 8.90
CA SER A 123 -26.68 17.34 9.44
C SER A 123 -25.21 17.79 9.49
N ASP A 124 -24.29 16.85 9.75
CA ASP A 124 -22.84 17.10 9.93
C ASP A 124 -21.99 16.62 8.74
N VAL A 125 -22.62 16.17 7.66
CA VAL A 125 -21.92 15.68 6.47
C VAL A 125 -21.26 16.83 5.70
N HIS A 126 -19.98 16.62 5.35
CA HIS A 126 -19.22 17.42 4.41
C HIS A 126 -19.54 17.02 2.97
N VAL A 127 -19.94 17.99 2.15
CA VAL A 127 -20.07 17.81 0.69
C VAL A 127 -18.82 18.41 0.06
N PRO A 128 -18.04 17.65 -0.71
CA PRO A 128 -16.79 18.15 -1.26
C PRO A 128 -17.04 19.29 -2.24
N SER A 129 -16.25 20.34 -2.08
CA SER A 129 -16.22 21.52 -2.93
C SER A 129 -15.13 21.38 -3.99
N LYS A 130 -15.13 22.28 -4.99
CA LYS A 130 -14.02 22.39 -5.95
C LYS A 130 -12.68 22.57 -5.23
N LYS A 131 -12.64 23.36 -4.16
CA LYS A 131 -11.43 23.64 -3.40
C LYS A 131 -10.85 22.36 -2.78
N ASP A 132 -11.69 21.46 -2.27
CA ASP A 132 -11.22 20.21 -1.68
C ASP A 132 -10.53 19.33 -2.74
N PHE A 133 -11.07 19.28 -3.96
CA PHE A 133 -10.42 18.57 -5.07
C PHE A 133 -9.13 19.24 -5.55
N ASP A 134 -9.08 20.57 -5.55
CA ASP A 134 -7.86 21.33 -5.89
C ASP A 134 -6.74 21.03 -4.87
N GLU A 135 -7.06 20.99 -3.57
CA GLU A 135 -6.10 20.66 -2.51
C GLU A 135 -5.63 19.19 -2.58
N LEU A 136 -6.51 18.25 -2.93
CA LEU A 136 -6.15 16.85 -3.18
C LEU A 136 -5.24 16.71 -4.41
N GLU A 137 -5.48 17.48 -5.46
CA GLU A 137 -4.63 17.50 -6.67
C GLU A 137 -3.24 18.04 -6.36
N GLU A 138 -3.14 19.10 -5.56
CA GLU A 138 -1.85 19.62 -5.08
C GLU A 138 -1.08 18.59 -4.24
N LEU A 139 -1.75 17.88 -3.34
CA LEU A 139 -1.15 16.77 -2.58
C LEU A 139 -0.63 15.69 -3.51
N LEU A 140 -1.45 15.25 -4.47
CA LEU A 140 -1.06 14.23 -5.44
C LEU A 140 0.17 14.65 -6.25
N ASN A 141 0.25 15.91 -6.68
CA ASN A 141 1.39 16.43 -7.42
C ASN A 141 2.69 16.36 -6.59
N ARG A 142 2.62 16.69 -5.29
CA ARG A 142 3.77 16.51 -4.38
C ARG A 142 4.19 15.04 -4.26
N LEU A 143 3.23 14.11 -4.18
CA LEU A 143 3.54 12.67 -4.14
C LEU A 143 4.19 12.18 -5.44
N LYS A 144 3.72 12.69 -6.60
CA LYS A 144 4.34 12.40 -7.91
C LYS A 144 5.77 12.90 -7.99
N GLU A 145 6.06 14.09 -7.48
CA GLU A 145 7.43 14.63 -7.43
C GLU A 145 8.36 13.74 -6.59
N VAL A 146 7.87 13.28 -5.43
CA VAL A 146 8.62 12.30 -4.61
C VAL A 146 8.84 11.02 -5.39
N PHE A 147 7.79 10.44 -5.99
CA PHE A 147 7.90 9.22 -6.80
C PHE A 147 8.84 9.37 -8.00
N GLY A 148 8.91 10.55 -8.62
CA GLY A 148 9.80 10.85 -9.74
C GLY A 148 11.28 10.58 -9.43
N LYS A 149 11.70 10.67 -8.17
CA LYS A 149 13.06 10.32 -7.72
C LYS A 149 13.36 8.82 -7.82
N TYR A 150 12.32 7.99 -7.69
CA TYR A 150 12.40 6.53 -7.65
C TYR A 150 12.03 5.88 -8.99
N GLN A 151 11.40 6.62 -9.90
CA GLN A 151 11.01 6.13 -11.23
C GLN A 151 12.19 5.57 -12.06
N PRO A 152 13.41 6.15 -12.01
CA PRO A 152 14.58 5.55 -12.66
C PRO A 152 14.96 4.18 -12.11
N ILE A 153 14.74 3.88 -10.83
CA ILE A 153 15.00 2.56 -10.24
C ILE A 153 14.12 1.52 -10.93
N ARG A 154 12.81 1.81 -11.08
CA ARG A 154 11.90 0.94 -11.82
C ARG A 154 12.36 0.76 -13.27
N HIS A 155 12.62 1.84 -13.97
CA HIS A 155 12.91 1.81 -15.42
C HIS A 155 14.25 1.14 -15.75
N LYS A 156 15.31 1.45 -15.00
CA LYS A 156 16.69 1.02 -15.29
C LYS A 156 17.10 -0.28 -14.59
N VAL A 157 16.50 -0.63 -13.46
CA VAL A 157 16.90 -1.81 -12.68
C VAL A 157 15.92 -2.97 -12.89
N PHE A 158 14.61 -2.67 -12.94
CA PHE A 158 13.58 -3.69 -12.86
C PHE A 158 12.80 -3.91 -14.16
N ALA A 159 12.63 -2.90 -15.00
CA ALA A 159 11.86 -2.99 -16.26
C ALA A 159 12.73 -3.25 -17.50
N HIS A 160 13.96 -2.71 -17.52
CA HIS A 160 14.96 -2.99 -18.54
C HIS A 160 16.24 -3.46 -17.84
N SER A 161 16.80 -4.61 -18.24
CA SER A 161 18.13 -5.06 -17.77
C SER A 161 19.23 -4.25 -18.45
N ASP A 162 19.22 -2.92 -18.28
CA ASP A 162 20.38 -2.13 -18.63
C ASP A 162 21.53 -2.58 -17.74
N HIS A 163 22.59 -3.10 -18.36
CA HIS A 163 23.82 -3.52 -17.69
C HIS A 163 24.63 -2.27 -17.25
N GLU A 164 23.96 -1.22 -16.75
CA GLU A 164 24.62 -0.03 -16.22
C GLU A 164 25.23 -0.36 -14.86
N ARG A 165 26.53 -0.04 -14.73
CA ARG A 165 27.37 -0.31 -13.55
C ARG A 165 27.03 0.55 -12.33
N ASP A 166 25.90 1.25 -12.34
CA ASP A 166 25.58 2.30 -11.36
C ASP A 166 24.21 2.11 -10.68
N VAL A 167 23.74 0.86 -10.60
CA VAL A 167 22.59 0.46 -9.77
C VAL A 167 22.80 0.94 -8.32
N GLU A 168 24.04 0.88 -7.82
CA GLU A 168 24.39 1.37 -6.49
C GLU A 168 24.16 2.87 -6.32
N ALA A 169 24.42 3.71 -7.33
CA ALA A 169 24.09 5.15 -7.28
C ALA A 169 22.59 5.42 -7.34
N LEU A 170 21.80 4.59 -8.03
CA LEU A 170 20.34 4.69 -8.04
C LEU A 170 19.75 4.41 -6.65
N PHE A 171 20.29 3.42 -5.93
CA PHE A 171 19.88 3.11 -4.55
C PHE A 171 20.49 4.03 -3.49
N LYS A 172 21.63 4.69 -3.76
CA LYS A 172 22.28 5.63 -2.83
C LYS A 172 21.43 6.85 -2.48
N ASN A 173 20.50 7.23 -3.36
CA ASN A 173 19.54 8.31 -3.14
C ASN A 173 18.20 7.82 -2.58
N THR A 174 18.04 6.51 -2.35
CA THR A 174 16.82 5.95 -1.77
C THR A 174 16.74 6.30 -0.29
N ASN A 175 15.64 6.94 0.10
CA ASN A 175 15.36 7.23 1.51
C ASN A 175 14.16 6.41 1.97
N ILE A 176 14.41 5.43 2.85
CA ILE A 176 13.38 4.55 3.40
C ILE A 176 12.26 5.35 4.09
N ILE A 177 12.60 6.41 4.84
CA ILE A 177 11.62 7.25 5.53
C ILE A 177 10.76 8.01 4.51
N GLU A 178 11.35 8.49 3.42
CA GLU A 178 10.59 9.16 2.36
C GLU A 178 9.64 8.20 1.63
N LEU A 179 10.08 6.96 1.36
CA LEU A 179 9.22 5.92 0.78
C LEU A 179 8.10 5.52 1.74
N GLU A 180 8.38 5.38 3.03
CA GLU A 180 7.37 5.10 4.05
C GLU A 180 6.31 6.21 4.12
N GLN A 181 6.76 7.47 4.11
CA GLN A 181 5.87 8.63 4.06
C GLN A 181 5.06 8.69 2.77
N LEU A 182 5.65 8.35 1.62
CA LEU A 182 4.96 8.29 0.33
C LEU A 182 3.83 7.26 0.38
N VAL A 183 4.13 6.02 0.77
CA VAL A 183 3.12 4.95 0.79
C VAL A 183 2.07 5.20 1.88
N GLY A 184 2.46 5.72 3.04
CA GLY A 184 1.52 6.17 4.08
C GLY A 184 0.60 7.30 3.60
N SER A 185 1.11 8.24 2.82
CA SER A 185 0.28 9.31 2.22
C SER A 185 -0.69 8.77 1.18
N LEU A 186 -0.30 7.76 0.39
CA LEU A 186 -1.19 7.07 -0.54
C LEU A 186 -2.33 6.34 0.19
N GLN A 187 -2.03 5.71 1.34
CA GLN A 187 -3.05 5.14 2.22
C GLN A 187 -4.00 6.20 2.77
N GLY A 188 -3.47 7.33 3.23
CA GLY A 188 -4.30 8.47 3.62
C GLY A 188 -5.20 8.96 2.48
N PHE A 189 -4.70 8.94 1.24
CA PHE A 189 -5.47 9.33 0.05
C PHE A 189 -6.61 8.36 -0.26
N TYR A 190 -6.34 7.05 -0.21
CA TYR A 190 -7.38 6.01 -0.33
C TYR A 190 -8.47 6.21 0.71
N GLU A 191 -8.06 6.34 1.98
CA GLU A 191 -8.98 6.49 3.10
C GLU A 191 -9.81 7.77 2.98
N ALA A 192 -9.20 8.87 2.55
CA ALA A 192 -9.91 10.13 2.32
C ALA A 192 -11.02 9.98 1.27
N LEU A 193 -10.74 9.36 0.13
CA LEU A 193 -11.73 9.12 -0.92
C LEU A 193 -12.82 8.14 -0.47
N TRP A 194 -12.45 7.07 0.23
CA TRP A 194 -13.38 6.10 0.78
C TRP A 194 -14.31 6.73 1.82
N GLN A 195 -13.77 7.48 2.78
CA GLN A 195 -14.54 8.16 3.82
C GLN A 195 -15.43 9.28 3.26
N MET A 196 -14.95 10.02 2.27
CA MET A 196 -15.73 11.03 1.56
C MET A 196 -16.94 10.38 0.86
N PHE A 197 -16.74 9.24 0.19
CA PHE A 197 -17.81 8.52 -0.49
C PHE A 197 -18.80 7.85 0.47
N HIS A 198 -18.30 7.03 1.41
CA HIS A 198 -19.15 6.21 2.27
C HIS A 198 -19.73 6.99 3.45
N ASN A 199 -19.04 8.02 3.93
CA ASN A 199 -19.39 8.69 5.18
C ASN A 199 -19.53 10.20 5.07
N GLY A 200 -19.30 10.79 3.90
CA GLY A 200 -19.41 12.24 3.72
C GLY A 200 -18.47 13.02 4.64
N ARG A 201 -17.28 12.46 4.93
CA ARG A 201 -16.27 13.15 5.74
C ARG A 201 -15.45 14.09 4.87
N ASN A 202 -14.90 15.12 5.51
CA ASN A 202 -13.91 15.98 4.88
C ASN A 202 -12.69 15.11 4.48
N PRO A 203 -12.26 15.12 3.20
CA PRO A 203 -11.11 14.35 2.76
C PRO A 203 -9.77 14.88 3.31
N LEU A 204 -9.77 16.08 3.90
CA LEU A 204 -8.56 16.76 4.36
C LEU A 204 -8.66 17.18 5.83
N PRO A 205 -7.54 17.17 6.58
CA PRO A 205 -6.22 16.65 6.20
C PRO A 205 -6.24 15.13 5.99
N LEU A 206 -5.30 14.61 5.18
CA LEU A 206 -5.16 13.16 5.01
C LEU A 206 -4.94 12.51 6.37
N SER A 207 -5.62 11.39 6.59
CA SER A 207 -5.50 10.66 7.84
C SER A 207 -4.07 10.12 7.97
N THR A 208 -3.49 10.26 9.16
CA THR A 208 -2.22 9.62 9.53
C THR A 208 -2.46 8.30 10.25
N VAL A 209 -3.67 7.73 10.13
CA VAL A 209 -4.09 6.56 10.92
C VAL A 209 -3.10 5.42 10.65
N SER A 210 -2.78 4.65 11.71
CA SER A 210 -1.81 3.57 11.60
C SER A 210 -2.20 2.65 10.43
N ASN A 211 -1.21 2.32 9.63
CA ASN A 211 -1.38 1.57 8.41
C ASN A 211 -1.75 0.14 8.81
N GLY A 212 -3.05 -0.14 9.05
CA GLY A 212 -3.50 -1.44 9.54
C GLY A 212 -3.01 -2.62 8.71
N VAL A 213 -2.82 -2.40 7.40
CA VAL A 213 -2.14 -3.37 6.51
C VAL A 213 -0.67 -3.55 6.90
N MET A 214 0.11 -2.47 7.06
CA MET A 214 1.51 -2.56 7.47
C MET A 214 1.66 -3.13 8.88
N ASP A 215 0.84 -2.73 9.86
CA ASP A 215 0.90 -3.26 11.21
C ASP A 215 0.60 -4.76 11.24
N ARG A 216 -0.42 -5.20 10.49
CA ARG A 216 -0.74 -6.63 10.32
C ARG A 216 0.41 -7.38 9.66
N VAL A 217 0.89 -6.90 8.52
CA VAL A 217 1.98 -7.54 7.76
C VAL A 217 3.27 -7.60 8.57
N LYS A 218 3.57 -6.53 9.31
CA LYS A 218 4.69 -6.48 10.25
C LYS A 218 4.56 -7.60 11.29
N GLY A 219 3.43 -7.67 11.99
CA GLY A 219 3.21 -8.70 13.01
C GLY A 219 3.27 -10.12 12.46
N GLU A 220 2.70 -10.37 11.28
CA GLU A 220 2.79 -11.67 10.59
C GLU A 220 4.24 -12.03 10.22
N THR A 221 5.00 -11.05 9.73
CA THR A 221 6.41 -11.22 9.35
C THR A 221 7.28 -11.47 10.59
N GLU A 222 7.13 -10.68 11.66
CA GLU A 222 7.85 -10.88 12.92
C GLU A 222 7.56 -12.26 13.52
N ASN A 223 6.31 -12.69 13.52
CA ASN A 223 5.93 -14.02 13.98
C ASN A 223 6.58 -15.12 13.14
N LEU A 224 6.59 -14.99 11.81
CA LEU A 224 7.27 -15.94 10.94
C LEU A 224 8.78 -15.99 11.23
N LEU A 225 9.45 -14.85 11.30
CA LEU A 225 10.89 -14.78 11.57
C LEU A 225 11.25 -15.44 12.91
N LYS A 226 10.43 -15.25 13.94
CA LYS A 226 10.60 -15.93 15.23
C LYS A 226 10.58 -17.45 15.10
N THR A 227 9.67 -18.00 14.28
CA THR A 227 9.62 -19.47 14.07
C THR A 227 10.89 -20.03 13.44
N ILE A 228 11.60 -19.24 12.63
CA ILE A 228 12.86 -19.63 11.99
C ILE A 228 13.94 -19.79 13.06
N THR A 229 14.08 -18.80 13.96
CA THR A 229 15.03 -18.84 15.07
C THR A 229 14.74 -20.01 16.01
N ASP A 230 13.47 -20.19 16.41
CA ASP A 230 13.04 -21.29 17.30
C ASP A 230 13.30 -22.68 16.69
N ALA A 231 13.12 -22.82 15.37
CA ALA A 231 13.41 -24.06 14.66
C ALA A 231 14.92 -24.35 14.62
N THR A 232 15.75 -23.33 14.38
CA THR A 232 17.21 -23.50 14.39
C THR A 232 17.77 -23.85 15.77
N GLY A 233 17.25 -23.24 16.84
CA GLY A 233 17.66 -23.56 18.21
C GLY A 233 17.30 -25.00 18.63
N ARG A 234 16.16 -25.52 18.18
CA ARG A 234 15.76 -26.92 18.43
C ARG A 234 16.67 -27.92 17.71
N CYS A 235 17.08 -27.65 16.48
CA CYS A 235 18.01 -28.51 15.75
C CYS A 235 19.42 -28.54 16.38
N GLU A 236 19.88 -27.41 16.93
CA GLU A 236 21.19 -27.33 17.61
C GLU A 236 21.15 -27.96 19.00
N PHE A 237 20.04 -27.83 19.75
CA PHE A 237 19.83 -28.56 21.00
C PHE A 237 19.88 -30.08 20.76
N ILE A 238 19.14 -30.60 19.77
CA ILE A 238 19.16 -32.05 19.45
C ILE A 238 20.57 -32.53 19.05
N ARG A 239 21.34 -31.73 18.30
CA ARG A 239 22.72 -32.09 17.91
C ARG A 239 23.72 -32.04 19.07
N THR A 240 23.53 -31.14 20.04
CA THR A 240 24.43 -30.99 21.19
C THR A 240 24.07 -31.95 22.34
N SER A 241 22.80 -32.35 22.45
CA SER A 241 22.32 -33.35 23.41
C SER A 241 22.38 -34.79 22.89
N GLY A 242 22.59 -34.99 21.58
CA GLY A 242 22.69 -36.30 20.93
C GLY A 242 24.09 -36.89 21.03
N SER A 243 24.38 -37.51 22.18
CA SER A 243 25.25 -38.69 22.23
C SER A 243 24.86 -39.66 21.12
N GLY A 244 25.83 -40.11 20.33
CA GLY A 244 25.60 -40.86 19.11
C GLY A 244 24.69 -42.07 19.30
N GLU A 245 23.61 -42.10 18.54
CA GLU A 245 22.96 -43.31 18.04
C GLU A 245 22.32 -42.93 16.70
N GLY A 246 22.65 -43.72 15.67
CA GLY A 246 22.44 -43.38 14.27
C GLY A 246 20.98 -43.34 13.83
N CYS A 247 20.76 -42.67 12.70
CA CYS A 247 19.62 -42.91 11.84
C CYS A 247 20.14 -43.49 10.52
N ASP A 248 19.71 -44.72 10.22
CA ASP A 248 19.83 -45.38 8.91
C ASP A 248 19.11 -44.59 7.80
#